data_AF-A0A359CCK0-F1
#
_entry.id   AF-A0A359CCK0-F1
#
_cell.length_a   1.000
_cell.length_b   1.000
_cell.length_c   1.000
_cell.angle_alpha   90.00
_cell.angle_beta   90.00
_cell.angle_gamma   90.00
#
_symmetry.space_group_name_H-M   'P 1'
#
loop_
_entity.id
_entity.type
_entity.pdbx_description
1 polymer ?
#
loop_
_entity_poly.entity_id
_entity_poly.type
_entity_poly.pdbx_seq_one_letter_code
_entity_poly.pdbx_strand_id
1 'polypeptide(L)'
;MGCREIREIISAYVDGEARPEEARLVEEHLGGCPQCRQAEKRMRDLGMAVARTERAPPPDFREKLFARMEKEDLLPKRRSIFAYSVRWAVVPLAAAAVIAFFVLSSREIPRDHPSTAMRPPTATVIGGELSPEDREIVASLDVLEDPDLFDETEIEELEFFAPPPRQRG
;
A
#
# COMPACT_ATOMS: atom_id res chain seq x y z
N MET A 1 6.94 7.04 41.99
CA MET A 1 6.14 5.83 41.70
C MET A 1 6.11 4.92 42.91
N GLY A 2 4.94 4.40 43.28
CA GLY A 2 4.76 3.52 44.43
C GLY A 2 5.16 2.06 44.13
N CYS A 3 5.37 1.26 45.18
CA CYS A 3 5.72 -0.16 45.02
C CYS A 3 4.64 -0.97 44.27
N ARG A 4 3.36 -0.57 44.34
CA ARG A 4 2.26 -1.25 43.64
C ARG A 4 2.41 -1.09 42.13
N GLU A 5 2.51 0.15 41.68
CA GLU A 5 2.68 0.52 40.27
C GLU A 5 3.92 -0.16 39.67
N ILE A 6 5.05 -0.13 40.39
CA ILE A 6 6.29 -0.76 39.94
C ILE A 6 6.12 -2.27 39.76
N ARG A 7 5.43 -2.95 40.68
CA ARG A 7 5.20 -4.40 40.59
C ARG A 7 4.34 -4.80 39.38
N GLU A 8 3.53 -3.90 38.85
CA GLU A 8 2.72 -4.16 37.64
C GLU A 8 3.60 -4.14 36.38
N ILE A 9 4.62 -3.29 36.32
CA ILE A 9 5.49 -3.11 35.14
C ILE A 9 6.84 -3.84 35.23
N ILE A 10 7.23 -4.33 36.41
CA ILE A 10 8.53 -4.96 36.63
C ILE A 10 8.74 -6.25 35.82
N SER A 11 7.67 -6.99 35.48
CA SER A 11 7.77 -8.18 34.62
C SER A 11 8.19 -7.77 33.21
N ALA A 12 7.48 -6.82 32.60
CA ALA A 12 7.82 -6.29 31.29
C ALA A 12 9.25 -5.73 31.26
N TYR A 13 9.71 -5.09 32.34
CA TYR A 13 11.10 -4.66 32.47
C TYR A 13 12.09 -5.84 32.47
N VAL A 14 11.80 -6.90 33.22
CA VAL A 14 12.64 -8.11 33.26
C VAL A 14 12.72 -8.80 31.91
N ASP A 15 11.59 -8.84 31.18
CA ASP A 15 11.45 -9.46 29.85
C ASP A 15 12.00 -8.57 28.71
N GLY A 16 12.34 -7.31 28.99
CA GLY A 16 12.83 -6.35 28.00
C GLY A 16 11.73 -5.72 27.13
N GLU A 17 10.47 -5.83 27.55
CA GLU A 17 9.28 -5.36 26.86
C GLU A 17 8.74 -4.01 27.40
N ALA A 18 9.29 -3.51 28.51
CA ALA A 18 8.92 -2.21 29.05
C ALA A 18 9.33 -1.06 28.11
N ARG A 19 8.49 -0.02 28.03
CA ARG A 19 8.83 1.19 27.27
C ARG A 19 10.04 1.90 27.91
N PRO A 20 10.81 2.72 27.16
CA PRO A 20 11.98 3.42 27.71
C PRO A 20 11.68 4.27 28.95
N GLU A 21 10.51 4.90 29.00
CA GLU A 21 10.05 5.69 30.15
C GLU A 21 9.74 4.82 31.37
N GLU A 22 9.05 3.70 31.16
CA GLU A 22 8.72 2.72 32.20
C GLU A 22 9.98 2.06 32.76
N ALA A 23 10.93 1.71 31.90
CA ALA A 23 12.21 1.14 32.30
C ALA A 23 12.98 2.08 33.23
N ARG A 24 13.04 3.38 32.90
CA ARG A 24 13.66 4.40 33.77
C ARG A 24 12.99 4.50 35.13
N LEU A 25 11.66 4.49 35.18
CA LEU A 25 10.90 4.53 36.43
C LEU A 25 11.17 3.29 37.30
N VAL A 26 11.28 2.12 36.68
CA VAL A 26 11.66 0.87 37.35
C VAL A 26 13.08 0.97 37.89
N GLU A 27 14.06 1.38 37.09
CA GLU A 27 15.46 1.53 37.50
C GLU A 27 15.63 2.50 38.68
N GLU A 28 14.98 3.66 38.62
CA GLU A 28 14.99 4.63 39.71
C GLU A 28 14.42 4.03 41.00
N HIS A 29 13.27 3.37 40.92
CA HIS A 29 12.65 2.75 42.09
C HIS A 29 13.48 1.57 42.63
N LEU A 30 14.08 0.78 41.74
CA LEU A 30 15.01 -0.28 42.09
C LEU A 30 16.28 0.27 42.74
N GLY A 31 16.66 1.52 42.54
CA GLY A 31 17.73 2.18 43.30
C GLY A 31 17.35 2.42 44.77
N GLY A 32 16.09 2.73 45.05
CA GLY A 32 15.61 3.09 46.40
C GLY A 32 14.95 1.96 47.21
N CYS A 33 14.35 0.96 46.55
CA CYS A 33 13.46 0.00 47.21
C CYS A 33 14.03 -1.43 47.26
N PRO A 34 14.45 -1.94 48.44
CA PRO A 34 14.98 -3.30 48.56
C PRO A 34 13.94 -4.40 48.28
N GLN A 35 12.66 -4.15 48.58
CA GLN A 35 11.61 -5.13 48.33
C GLN A 35 11.37 -5.38 46.84
N CYS A 36 11.36 -4.30 46.04
CA CYS A 36 11.20 -4.40 44.59
C CYS A 36 12.45 -4.97 43.92
N ARG A 37 13.66 -4.65 44.41
CA ARG A 37 14.90 -5.34 43.99
C ARG A 37 14.84 -6.85 44.21
N GLN A 38 14.32 -7.28 45.36
CA GLN A 38 14.19 -8.70 45.62
C GLN A 38 13.15 -9.38 44.71
N ALA A 39 12.08 -8.67 44.36
CA ALA A 39 11.08 -9.17 43.42
C ALA A 39 11.64 -9.33 42.00
N GLU A 40 12.35 -8.31 41.51
CA GLU A 40 13.04 -8.34 40.21
C GLU A 40 14.03 -9.50 40.12
N LYS A 41 14.87 -9.66 41.15
CA LYS A 41 15.83 -10.76 41.22
C LYS A 41 15.16 -12.12 41.16
N ARG A 42 14.07 -12.33 41.92
CA ARG A 42 13.32 -13.60 41.91
C ARG A 42 12.76 -13.92 40.53
N MET A 43 12.27 -12.91 39.79
CA MET A 43 11.75 -13.11 38.44
C MET A 43 12.88 -13.51 37.47
N ARG A 44 14.04 -12.84 37.53
CA ARG A 44 15.21 -13.23 36.72
C ARG A 44 15.70 -14.64 37.04
N ASP A 45 15.80 -14.97 38.33
CA ASP A 45 16.23 -16.29 38.79
C ASP A 45 15.29 -17.41 38.29
N LEU A 46 13.98 -17.15 38.31
CA LEU A 46 12.97 -18.05 37.75
C LEU A 46 13.12 -18.20 36.23
N GLY A 47 13.27 -17.09 35.50
CA GLY A 47 13.49 -17.10 34.05
C GLY A 47 14.73 -17.93 33.67
N MET A 48 15.84 -17.76 34.39
CA MET A 48 17.04 -18.58 34.19
C MET A 48 16.83 -20.06 34.51
N ALA A 49 16.04 -20.39 35.53
CA ALA A 49 15.72 -21.78 35.87
C ALA A 49 14.87 -22.46 34.78
N VAL A 50 13.90 -21.73 34.21
CA VAL A 50 13.08 -22.21 33.10
C VAL A 50 13.93 -22.40 31.84
N ALA A 51 14.74 -21.41 31.48
CA ALA A 51 15.61 -21.47 30.30
C ALA A 51 16.60 -22.66 30.36
N ARG A 52 17.11 -23.01 31.55
CA ARG A 52 17.96 -24.21 31.73
C ARG A 52 17.23 -25.54 31.53
N THR A 53 15.91 -25.54 31.66
CA THR A 53 15.07 -26.74 31.48
C THR A 53 14.65 -26.91 30.01
N GLU A 54 14.75 -25.84 29.23
CA GLU A 54 14.37 -25.84 27.82
C GLU A 54 15.30 -26.77 27.03
N ARG A 55 14.70 -27.77 26.36
CA ARG A 55 15.44 -28.69 25.49
C ARG A 55 15.35 -28.19 24.06
N ALA A 56 16.44 -28.37 23.32
CA ALA A 56 16.43 -28.17 21.89
C ALA A 56 15.30 -28.99 21.24
N PRO A 57 14.52 -28.40 20.32
CA PRO A 57 13.51 -29.14 19.59
C PRO A 57 14.18 -30.27 18.79
N PRO A 58 13.48 -31.40 18.56
CA PRO A 58 13.97 -32.47 17.69
C PRO A 58 14.37 -31.93 16.30
N PRO A 59 15.35 -32.55 15.61
CA PRO A 59 15.84 -32.06 14.31
C PRO A 59 14.75 -32.03 13.22
N ASP A 60 13.73 -32.87 13.34
CA ASP A 60 12.59 -32.98 12.44
C ASP A 60 11.38 -32.12 12.86
N PHE A 61 11.49 -31.33 13.94
CA PHE A 61 10.40 -30.52 14.48
C PHE A 61 9.84 -29.56 13.44
N ARG A 62 10.72 -28.88 12.69
CA ARG A 62 10.30 -27.91 11.67
C ARG A 62 9.46 -28.56 10.59
N GLU A 63 9.93 -29.67 10.03
CA GLU A 63 9.22 -30.39 8.97
C GLU A 63 7.86 -30.90 9.45
N LYS A 64 7.81 -31.51 10.63
CA LYS A 64 6.56 -31.98 11.25
C LYS A 64 5.58 -30.86 11.53
N LEU A 65 6.06 -29.71 12.00
CA LEU A 65 5.23 -28.53 12.27
C LEU A 65 4.60 -28.01 10.96
N PHE A 66 5.41 -27.79 9.92
CA PHE A 66 4.90 -27.29 8.64
C PHE A 66 3.95 -28.27 7.96
N ALA A 67 4.25 -29.58 7.99
CA ALA A 67 3.36 -30.61 7.46
C ALA A 67 2.00 -30.62 8.17
N ARG A 68 1.98 -30.42 9.51
CA ARG A 68 0.72 -30.29 10.26
C ARG A 68 -0.03 -29.00 9.90
N MET A 69 0.67 -27.87 9.83
CA MET A 69 0.06 -26.58 9.47
C MET A 69 -0.56 -26.60 8.07
N GLU A 70 0.08 -27.26 7.10
CA GLU A 70 -0.46 -27.46 5.76
C GLU A 70 -1.71 -28.34 5.77
N LYS A 71 -1.67 -29.45 6.52
CA LYS A 71 -2.84 -30.34 6.68
C LYS A 71 -4.03 -29.64 7.32
N GLU A 72 -3.79 -28.71 8.23
CA GLU A 72 -4.81 -27.91 8.91
C GLU A 72 -5.19 -26.63 8.15
N ASP A 73 -4.68 -26.42 6.93
CA ASP A 73 -4.95 -25.25 6.08
C ASP A 73 -4.62 -23.91 6.78
N LEU A 74 -3.68 -23.92 7.74
CA LEU A 74 -3.24 -22.76 8.52
C LEU A 74 -2.19 -21.91 7.79
N LEU A 75 -1.57 -22.47 6.75
CA LEU A 75 -0.61 -21.74 5.93
C LEU A 75 -1.35 -20.81 4.94
N PRO A 76 -0.84 -19.60 4.72
CA PRO A 76 -1.41 -18.71 3.71
C PRO A 76 -1.35 -19.39 2.34
N LYS A 77 -2.51 -19.56 1.70
CA LYS A 77 -2.60 -20.12 0.35
C LYS A 77 -1.78 -19.22 -0.58
N ARG A 78 -0.68 -19.76 -1.10
CA ARG A 78 0.20 -19.06 -2.05
C ARG A 78 -0.61 -18.82 -3.32
N ARG A 79 -1.25 -17.64 -3.41
CA ARG A 79 -1.96 -17.25 -4.64
C ARG A 79 -0.93 -17.20 -5.74
N SER A 80 -1.09 -18.05 -6.75
CA SER A 80 -0.15 -18.11 -7.85
C SER A 80 -0.16 -16.76 -8.57
N ILE A 81 0.93 -16.00 -8.42
CA ILE A 81 1.22 -14.79 -9.21
C ILE A 81 1.15 -15.08 -10.72
N PHE A 82 1.42 -16.33 -11.12
CA PHE A 82 1.24 -16.78 -12.51
C PHE A 82 -0.22 -16.84 -12.95
N ALA A 83 -1.15 -17.21 -12.06
CA ALA A 83 -2.59 -17.16 -12.37
C ALA A 83 -3.08 -15.71 -12.54
N TYR A 84 -2.44 -14.76 -11.86
CA TYR A 84 -2.70 -13.33 -12.04
C TYR A 84 -2.13 -12.82 -13.37
N SER A 85 -0.90 -13.22 -13.74
CA SER A 85 -0.26 -12.81 -15.00
C SER A 85 -0.95 -13.40 -16.23
N VAL A 86 -1.41 -14.66 -16.19
CA VAL A 86 -2.17 -15.25 -17.31
C VAL A 86 -3.50 -14.52 -17.51
N ARG A 87 -4.24 -14.18 -16.45
CA ARG A 87 -5.48 -13.40 -16.53
C ARG A 87 -5.29 -11.99 -17.10
N TRP A 88 -4.14 -11.36 -16.84
CA TRP A 88 -3.81 -10.06 -17.43
C TRP A 88 -3.24 -10.18 -18.85
N ALA A 89 -2.67 -11.32 -19.24
CA ALA A 89 -2.16 -11.56 -20.59
C ALA A 89 -3.27 -11.89 -21.62
N VAL A 90 -4.41 -12.44 -21.21
CA VAL A 90 -5.55 -12.68 -22.13
C VAL A 90 -6.22 -11.39 -22.59
N VAL A 91 -6.17 -10.32 -21.79
CA VAL A 91 -6.79 -9.01 -22.10
C VAL A 91 -6.19 -8.35 -23.35
N PRO A 92 -4.86 -8.14 -23.47
CA PRO A 92 -4.26 -7.54 -24.66
C PRO A 92 -4.40 -8.46 -25.90
N LEU A 93 -4.38 -9.78 -25.72
CA LEU A 93 -4.56 -10.73 -26.82
C LEU A 93 -5.97 -10.64 -27.42
N ALA A 94 -7.00 -10.58 -26.59
CA ALA A 94 -8.38 -10.42 -27.04
C ALA A 94 -8.60 -9.05 -27.72
N ALA A 95 -8.04 -7.97 -27.18
CA ALA A 95 -8.12 -6.64 -27.79
C ALA A 95 -7.45 -6.60 -29.17
N ALA A 96 -6.27 -7.19 -29.33
CA ALA A 96 -5.57 -7.29 -30.60
C ALA A 96 -6.39 -8.06 -31.66
N ALA A 97 -7.06 -9.14 -31.26
CA ALA A 97 -7.93 -9.91 -32.14
C ALA A 97 -9.15 -9.09 -32.63
N VAL A 98 -9.79 -8.32 -31.75
CA VAL A 98 -10.92 -7.44 -32.11
C VAL A 98 -10.46 -6.33 -33.07
N ILE A 99 -9.31 -5.70 -32.81
CA ILE A 99 -8.75 -4.67 -33.69
C ILE A 99 -8.40 -5.27 -35.06
N ALA A 100 -7.74 -6.42 -35.10
CA ALA A 100 -7.43 -7.11 -36.36
C ALA A 100 -8.70 -7.44 -37.15
N PHE A 101 -9.74 -7.94 -36.48
CA PHE A 101 -11.03 -8.23 -37.10
C PHE A 101 -11.71 -6.96 -37.67
N PHE A 102 -11.66 -5.84 -36.94
CA PHE A 102 -12.20 -4.56 -37.39
C PHE A 102 -11.43 -3.99 -38.59
N VAL A 103 -10.09 -4.10 -38.59
CA VAL A 103 -9.24 -3.66 -39.70
C VAL A 103 -9.47 -4.51 -40.94
N LEU A 104 -9.63 -5.83 -40.79
CA LEU A 104 -9.91 -6.72 -41.93
C LEU A 104 -11.30 -6.44 -42.52
N SER A 105 -12.32 -6.29 -41.66
CA SER A 105 -13.70 -6.03 -42.10
C SER A 105 -13.87 -4.64 -42.74
N SER A 106 -13.10 -3.64 -42.31
CA SER A 106 -13.17 -2.29 -42.89
C SER A 106 -12.46 -2.17 -44.26
N ARG A 107 -11.61 -3.13 -44.63
CA ARG A 107 -11.03 -3.21 -45.98
C ARG A 107 -12.00 -3.74 -47.03
N GLU A 108 -13.05 -4.45 -46.62
CA GLU A 108 -14.06 -5.01 -47.52
C GLU A 108 -15.21 -4.06 -47.81
N ILE A 109 -15.28 -2.87 -47.18
CA ILE A 109 -16.29 -1.85 -47.50
C ILE A 109 -15.98 -1.32 -48.91
N PRO A 110 -16.78 -1.64 -49.95
CA PRO A 110 -16.58 -1.08 -51.27
C PRO A 110 -16.84 0.42 -51.17
N ARG A 111 -15.81 1.22 -51.41
CA ARG A 111 -15.97 2.67 -51.53
C ARG A 111 -16.67 2.96 -52.86
N ASP A 112 -17.98 2.82 -52.89
CA ASP A 112 -18.79 3.44 -53.94
C ASP A 112 -18.75 4.95 -53.69
N HIS A 113 -17.88 5.63 -54.41
CA HIS A 113 -17.95 7.08 -54.54
C HIS A 113 -18.96 7.42 -55.64
N PRO A 114 -20.15 7.96 -55.34
CA PRO A 114 -20.93 8.65 -56.35
C PRO A 114 -20.22 9.95 -56.71
N SER A 115 -19.46 9.93 -57.80
CA SER A 115 -18.92 11.12 -58.45
C SER A 115 -20.08 11.93 -59.05
N THR A 116 -20.63 12.86 -58.27
CA THR A 116 -21.43 13.96 -58.81
C THR A 116 -20.52 15.17 -58.90
N ALA A 117 -20.13 15.53 -60.12
CA ALA A 117 -19.38 16.75 -60.41
C ALA A 117 -20.21 17.98 -60.01
N MET A 118 -19.92 18.56 -58.85
CA MET A 118 -20.47 19.84 -58.40
C MET A 118 -19.49 20.96 -58.76
N ARG A 119 -19.93 21.92 -59.59
CA ARG A 119 -19.19 23.12 -59.99
C ARG A 119 -18.93 24.01 -58.75
N PRO A 120 -17.75 24.61 -58.56
CA PRO A 120 -17.49 25.43 -57.39
C PRO A 120 -18.36 26.70 -57.42
N PRO A 121 -19.03 27.09 -56.30
CA PRO A 121 -19.69 28.37 -56.20
C PRO A 121 -18.65 29.49 -56.06
N THR A 122 -18.85 30.56 -56.82
CA THR A 122 -18.12 31.81 -56.76
C THR A 122 -18.15 32.36 -55.33
N ALA A 123 -16.99 32.58 -54.72
CA ALA A 123 -16.90 33.11 -53.36
C ALA A 123 -17.26 34.60 -53.34
N THR A 124 -18.36 34.93 -52.66
CA THR A 124 -18.65 36.30 -52.23
C THR A 124 -17.99 36.50 -50.87
N VAL A 125 -16.97 37.36 -50.79
CA VAL A 125 -16.36 37.76 -49.52
C VAL A 125 -17.32 38.74 -48.84
N ILE A 126 -17.97 38.29 -47.77
CA ILE A 126 -18.64 39.17 -46.81
C ILE A 126 -17.71 39.29 -45.62
N GLY A 127 -17.10 40.47 -45.46
CA GLY A 127 -16.38 40.84 -44.25
C GLY A 127 -17.37 40.91 -43.10
N GLY A 128 -17.31 39.94 -42.19
CA GLY A 128 -18.00 39.97 -40.91
C GLY A 128 -17.03 40.43 -39.83
N GLU A 129 -17.35 41.53 -39.16
CA GLU A 129 -16.69 41.99 -37.94
C GLU A 129 -16.82 40.92 -36.85
N LEU A 130 -15.69 40.57 -36.21
CA LEU A 130 -15.68 39.65 -35.07
C LEU A 130 -16.41 40.29 -33.89
N SER A 131 -17.30 39.52 -33.26
CA SER A 131 -18.08 39.89 -32.08
C SER A 131 -17.14 40.31 -30.93
N PRO A 132 -17.49 41.31 -30.10
CA PRO A 132 -16.65 41.76 -28.98
C PRO A 132 -16.32 40.65 -27.97
N GLU A 133 -17.15 39.61 -27.87
CA GLU A 133 -16.93 38.43 -27.01
C GLU A 133 -15.76 37.56 -27.49
N ASP A 134 -15.56 37.47 -28.82
CA ASP A 134 -14.48 36.67 -29.41
C ASP A 134 -13.10 37.32 -29.21
N ARG A 135 -13.05 38.62 -28.89
CA ARG A 135 -11.79 39.35 -28.61
C ARG A 135 -11.28 39.09 -27.20
N GLU A 136 -12.16 38.81 -26.25
CA GLU A 136 -11.81 38.59 -24.83
C GLU A 136 -11.19 37.21 -24.60
N ILE A 137 -11.64 36.21 -25.37
CA ILE A 137 -11.11 34.84 -25.33
C ILE A 137 -9.66 34.79 -25.81
N VAL A 138 -9.30 35.59 -26.82
CA VAL A 138 -7.93 35.65 -27.35
C VAL A 138 -6.99 36.43 -26.41
N ALA A 139 -7.50 37.43 -25.69
CA ALA A 139 -6.71 38.22 -24.74
C ALA A 139 -6.40 37.48 -23.42
N SER A 140 -7.10 36.38 -23.13
CA SER A 140 -6.94 35.61 -21.90
C SER A 140 -5.98 34.42 -22.03
N LEU A 141 -5.40 34.22 -23.22
CA LEU A 141 -4.52 33.09 -23.53
C LEU A 141 -3.02 33.46 -23.45
N ASP A 142 -2.68 34.42 -22.58
CA ASP A 142 -1.28 34.90 -22.37
C ASP A 142 -0.83 34.76 -20.90
N VAL A 143 -1.50 33.93 -20.09
CA VAL A 143 -1.10 33.70 -18.69
C VAL A 143 -1.00 32.20 -18.43
N LEU A 144 0.20 31.77 -18.01
CA LEU A 144 0.65 30.40 -17.69
C LEU A 144 1.52 29.70 -18.75
N GLU A 145 2.43 30.42 -19.38
CA GLU A 145 3.72 29.85 -19.80
C GLU A 145 4.79 30.30 -18.80
N ASP A 146 4.73 29.76 -17.57
CA ASP A 146 5.79 29.94 -16.58
C ASP A 146 6.14 28.57 -15.95
N PRO A 147 7.16 27.86 -16.47
CA PRO A 147 7.55 26.53 -16.02
C PRO A 147 8.29 26.50 -14.66
N ASP A 148 8.48 27.65 -13.99
CA ASP A 148 9.29 27.76 -12.77
C ASP A 148 8.49 27.60 -11.45
N LEU A 149 7.22 27.16 -11.50
CA LEU A 149 6.35 27.05 -10.32
C LEU A 149 6.39 25.69 -9.61
N PHE A 150 7.24 24.76 -10.04
CA PHE A 150 7.47 23.48 -9.37
C PHE A 150 8.81 23.52 -8.62
N ASP A 151 8.90 24.35 -7.59
CA ASP A 151 9.99 24.23 -6.62
C ASP A 151 9.70 23.03 -5.71
N GLU A 152 10.68 22.13 -5.62
CA GLU A 152 10.60 20.94 -4.78
C GLU A 152 10.64 21.36 -3.32
N THR A 153 9.60 21.04 -2.53
CA THR A 153 9.69 20.59 -1.12
C THR A 153 8.31 20.65 -0.47
N GLU A 154 7.70 19.47 -0.26
CA GLU A 154 6.87 19.08 0.90
C GLU A 154 6.11 17.80 0.53
N ILE A 155 6.81 16.67 0.60
CA ILE A 155 6.18 15.35 0.72
C ILE A 155 6.35 14.92 2.17
N GLU A 156 5.62 15.56 3.07
CA GLU A 156 5.37 15.03 4.40
C GLU A 156 3.86 14.92 4.63
N GLU A 157 3.46 13.81 5.25
CA GLU A 157 2.11 13.46 5.70
C GLU A 157 1.14 12.85 4.67
N LEU A 158 1.40 11.59 4.29
CA LEU A 158 0.33 10.64 3.98
C LEU A 158 0.24 9.62 5.11
N GLU A 159 -0.63 9.92 6.07
CA GLU A 159 -1.02 9.01 7.15
C GLU A 159 -1.59 7.69 6.56
N PHE A 160 -1.00 6.58 6.99
CA PHE A 160 -1.43 5.23 6.66
C PHE A 160 -2.74 4.90 7.38
N PHE A 161 -3.87 5.08 6.71
CA PHE A 161 -5.19 4.71 7.25
C PHE A 161 -5.40 3.20 7.13
N ALA A 162 -5.15 2.46 8.21
CA ALA A 162 -5.45 1.02 8.30
C ALA A 162 -6.95 0.80 8.60
N PRO A 163 -7.68 -0.05 7.83
CA PRO A 163 -9.10 -0.31 8.09
C PRO A 163 -9.31 -1.24 9.30
N PRO A 164 -10.42 -1.11 10.05
CA PRO A 164 -10.69 -1.93 11.23
C PRO A 164 -11.04 -3.39 10.88
N PRO A 165 -10.84 -4.34 11.81
CA PRO A 165 -11.08 -5.75 11.57
C PRO A 165 -12.58 -6.06 11.41
N ARG A 166 -12.90 -6.88 10.39
CA ARG A 166 -14.27 -7.38 10.14
C ARG A 166 -14.70 -8.32 11.27
N GLN A 167 -15.75 -7.94 12.00
CA GLN A 167 -16.46 -8.86 12.90
C GLN A 167 -17.18 -9.92 12.05
N ARG A 168 -16.89 -11.20 12.30
CA ARG A 168 -17.69 -12.32 11.79
C ARG A 168 -18.90 -12.50 12.69
N GLY A 169 -20.10 -12.32 12.12
CA GLY A 169 -21.32 -12.96 12.60
C GLY A 169 -21.47 -14.34 11.98
#